data_AF-A0A8D3CGD4-F1
#
_entry.id   AF-A0A8D3CGD4-F1
#
_cell.length_a   1.000
_cell.length_b   1.000
_cell.length_c   1.000
_cell.angle_alpha   90.00
_cell.angle_beta   90.00
_cell.angle_gamma   90.00
#
_symmetry.space_group_name_H-M   'P 1'
#
loop_
_entity.id
_entity.type
_entity.pdbx_description
1 polymer ?
#
loop_
_entity_poly.entity_id
_entity_poly.type
_entity_poly.pdbx_seq_one_letter_code
_entity_poly.pdbx_strand_id
1 'polypeptide(L)' 'RNYPCVLFFEASTENLTETDAFIGRYKTLDPAEEYKMNNKRRGLALIFNQERFFWRLGLNYRDGTNADRYNLERR' A
#
# COMPACT_ATOMS: atom_id res chain seq x y z
N ARG A 1 15.54 -17.09 31.03
CA ARG A 1 14.72 -18.24 30.58
C ARG A 1 14.83 -18.29 29.06
N ASN A 2 15.67 -19.19 28.56
CA ASN A 2 15.87 -19.45 27.14
C ASN A 2 14.70 -20.26 26.61
N TYR A 3 14.06 -19.81 25.53
CA TYR A 3 13.20 -20.67 24.71
C TYR A 3 13.92 -20.86 23.38
N PRO A 4 14.33 -22.09 23.03
CA PRO A 4 14.98 -22.36 21.76
C PRO A 4 13.96 -22.24 20.63
N CYS A 5 14.39 -21.60 19.55
CA CYS A 5 13.68 -21.50 18.29
C CYS A 5 13.56 -22.92 17.71
N VAL A 6 12.38 -23.54 17.80
CA VAL A 6 12.13 -24.84 17.19
C VAL A 6 11.76 -24.59 15.73
N LEU A 7 12.73 -24.79 14.85
CA LEU A 7 12.52 -24.95 13.42
C LEU A 7 11.73 -26.25 13.21
N PHE A 8 10.46 -26.15 12.85
CA PHE A 8 9.76 -27.25 12.18
C PHE A 8 9.79 -26.97 10.68
N PHE A 9 10.55 -27.80 9.98
CA PHE A 9 10.58 -27.86 8.53
C PHE A 9 9.56 -28.92 8.13
N GLU A 10 8.37 -28.52 7.68
CA GLU A 10 7.45 -29.40 6.98
C GLU A 10 7.46 -28.99 5.51
N ALA A 11 8.02 -29.87 4.67
CA ALA A 11 8.13 -29.68 3.24
C ALA A 11 7.00 -30.46 2.54
N SER A 12 6.42 -29.79 1.52
CA SER A 12 5.36 -30.24 0.62
C SER A 12 3.97 -30.19 1.28
N THR A 13 3.01 -29.39 0.82
CA THR A 13 2.53 -29.32 -0.57
C THR A 13 1.71 -28.03 -0.78
N GLU A 14 1.95 -27.35 -1.91
CA GLU A 14 1.06 -26.41 -2.60
C GLU A 14 0.77 -25.04 -1.92
N ASN A 15 1.64 -24.07 -2.20
CA ASN A 15 1.29 -22.64 -2.09
C ASN A 15 0.31 -22.28 -3.23
N LEU A 16 -0.96 -22.64 -3.09
CA LEU A 16 -2.05 -22.16 -3.95
C LEU A 16 -2.37 -20.70 -3.59
N THR A 17 -1.61 -19.75 -4.12
CA THR A 17 -1.97 -18.33 -4.04
C THR A 17 -2.03 -17.57 -5.36
N GLU A 18 -1.91 -18.22 -6.52
CA GLU A 18 -2.14 -17.58 -7.82
C GLU A 18 -2.62 -18.56 -8.92
N THR A 19 -3.89 -18.98 -8.88
CA THR A 19 -4.49 -19.79 -9.98
C THR A 19 -5.44 -19.02 -10.89
N ASP A 20 -5.85 -17.80 -10.53
CA ASP A 20 -6.73 -16.98 -11.38
C ASP A 20 -5.97 -16.16 -12.44
N ALA A 21 -4.66 -15.92 -12.24
CA ALA A 21 -3.85 -15.15 -13.18
C ALA A 21 -3.43 -15.95 -14.43
N PHE A 22 -3.34 -17.29 -14.34
CA PHE A 22 -2.81 -18.12 -15.43
C PHE A 22 -3.89 -18.56 -16.44
N ILE A 23 -5.10 -18.87 -15.98
CA ILE A 23 -6.22 -19.30 -16.86
C ILE A 23 -6.86 -18.08 -17.57
N GLY A 24 -6.84 -16.90 -16.95
CA GLY A 24 -7.37 -15.66 -17.53
C GLY A 24 -6.48 -15.00 -18.59
N ARG A 25 -5.20 -15.36 -18.69
CA ARG A 25 -4.19 -14.65 -19.51
C ARG A 25 -4.27 -14.89 -21.02
N TYR A 26 -5.07 -15.86 -21.45
CA TYR A 26 -5.43 -16.03 -22.87
C TYR A 26 -6.55 -15.07 -23.31
N LYS A 27 -7.14 -14.29 -22.38
CA LYS A 27 -7.91 -13.11 -22.76
C LYS A 27 -6.92 -12.09 -23.30
N THR A 28 -7.08 -11.75 -24.57
CA THR A 28 -6.44 -10.62 -25.24
C THR A 28 -6.31 -9.44 -24.27
N LEU A 29 -5.08 -9.15 -23.85
CA LEU A 29 -4.78 -7.97 -23.06
C LEU A 29 -5.00 -6.77 -23.98
N ASP A 30 -6.06 -6.01 -23.72
CA ASP A 30 -6.31 -4.77 -24.45
C ASP A 30 -5.31 -3.71 -23.97
N PRO A 31 -4.41 -3.22 -24.84
CA PRO A 31 -3.43 -2.20 -24.45
C PRO A 31 -4.07 -0.87 -24.04
N ALA A 32 -5.36 -0.67 -24.33
CA ALA A 32 -6.13 0.50 -23.94
C ALA A 32 -7.10 0.24 -22.77
N GLU A 33 -6.98 -0.89 -22.06
CA GLU A 33 -7.85 -1.18 -20.91
C GLU A 33 -7.67 -0.14 -19.79
N GLU A 34 -8.74 0.57 -19.46
CA GLU A 34 -8.77 1.57 -18.38
C GLU A 34 -9.51 1.05 -17.14
N TYR A 35 -9.09 1.52 -15.96
CA TYR A 35 -9.78 1.20 -14.72
C TYR A 35 -11.21 1.77 -14.73
N LYS A 36 -12.19 0.98 -14.28
CA LYS A 36 -13.59 1.41 -14.19
C LYS A 36 -13.78 2.44 -13.08
N MET A 37 -13.75 3.72 -13.44
CA MET A 37 -13.92 4.85 -12.52
C MET A 37 -15.39 5.29 -12.30
N ASN A 38 -16.35 4.55 -12.84
CA ASN A 38 -17.79 4.88 -12.82
C ASN A 38 -18.53 4.49 -11.52
N ASN A 39 -17.81 4.28 -10.43
CA ASN A 39 -18.42 4.01 -9.12
C ASN A 39 -19.17 5.25 -8.60
N LYS A 40 -20.19 5.06 -7.76
CA LYS A 40 -20.98 6.16 -7.16
C LYS A 40 -20.13 7.21 -6.44
N ARG A 41 -18.97 6.81 -5.90
CA ARG A 41 -17.98 7.66 -5.26
C ARG A 41 -16.58 7.21 -5.71
N ARG A 42 -15.65 8.15 -5.83
CA ARG A 42 -14.25 7.88 -6.17
C ARG A 42 -13.52 7.07 -5.08
N GLY A 43 -13.74 7.43 -3.81
CA GLY A 43 -13.06 6.83 -2.66
C GLY A 43 -12.72 7.87 -1.60
N LEU A 44 -12.00 7.44 -0.55
CA LEU A 44 -11.46 8.31 0.50
C LEU A 44 -9.96 8.52 0.26
N ALA A 45 -9.50 9.76 0.36
CA ALA A 45 -8.08 10.10 0.37
C ALA A 45 -7.67 10.52 1.79
N LEU A 46 -6.65 9.87 2.34
CA LEU A 46 -6.11 10.17 3.67
C LEU A 46 -4.78 10.91 3.52
N ILE A 47 -4.63 12.04 4.21
CA ILE A 47 -3.41 12.85 4.21
C ILE A 47 -2.85 12.88 5.64
N PHE A 48 -1.69 12.26 5.83
CA PHE A 48 -0.97 12.29 7.10
C PHE A 48 0.07 13.41 7.09
N ASN A 49 -0.31 14.59 7.58
CA ASN A 49 0.57 15.75 7.61
C ASN A 49 1.32 15.86 8.95
N GLN A 50 2.59 15.48 8.97
CA GLN A 50 3.45 15.54 10.16
C GLN A 50 4.49 16.66 10.01
N GLU A 51 4.36 17.70 10.83
CA GLU A 51 5.24 18.89 10.81
C GLU A 51 6.32 18.84 11.90
N ARG A 52 5.98 18.31 13.07
CA ARG A 52 6.85 18.24 14.24
C ARG A 52 7.06 16.79 14.64
N PHE A 53 8.28 16.47 15.04
CA PHE A 53 8.67 15.13 15.43
C PHE A 53 9.08 15.08 16.90
N PHE A 54 9.06 13.88 17.47
CA PHE A 54 9.57 13.66 18.81
C PHE A 54 11.06 14.02 18.88
N TRP A 55 11.43 14.89 19.82
CA TRP A 55 12.75 15.54 19.85
C TRP A 55 13.94 14.56 19.91
N ARG A 56 13.78 13.38 20.54
CA ARG A 56 14.84 12.36 20.59
C ARG A 56 15.19 11.76 19.24
N LEU A 57 14.32 11.93 18.23
CA LEU A 57 14.57 11.49 16.87
C LEU A 57 15.54 12.42 16.13
N GLY A 58 15.80 13.64 16.64
CA GLY A 58 16.71 14.60 16.01
C GLY A 58 16.28 15.05 14.61
N LEU A 59 15.00 14.90 14.27
CA LEU A 59 14.46 15.30 12.97
C LEU A 59 14.11 16.79 12.96
N ASN A 60 14.36 17.42 11.80
CA ASN A 60 14.03 18.82 11.58
C ASN A 60 12.51 19.03 11.44
N TYR A 61 12.07 20.23 11.77
CA TYR A 61 10.73 20.69 11.44
C TYR A 61 10.54 20.74 9.92
N ARG A 62 9.32 20.41 9.46
CA ARG A 62 8.96 20.44 8.04
C ARG A 62 8.14 21.68 7.72
N ASP A 63 8.80 22.83 7.81
CA ASP A 63 8.16 24.12 7.50
C ASP A 63 7.61 24.11 6.07
N GLY A 64 6.37 24.58 5.90
CA GLY A 64 5.68 24.58 4.60
C GLY A 64 4.81 23.35 4.32
N THR A 65 4.93 22.25 5.08
CA THR A 65 4.08 21.05 4.88
C THR A 65 2.58 21.31 5.06
N ASN A 66 2.23 22.35 5.83
CA ASN A 66 0.85 22.79 5.96
C ASN A 66 0.31 23.38 4.65
N ALA A 67 1.12 24.12 3.89
CA ALA A 67 0.73 24.62 2.57
C ALA A 67 0.46 23.46 1.60
N ASP A 68 1.29 22.41 1.64
CA ASP A 68 1.08 21.19 0.86
C ASP A 68 -0.24 20.50 1.23
N ARG A 69 -0.52 20.35 2.53
CA ARG A 69 -1.80 19.79 3.00
C ARG A 69 -2.99 20.54 2.42
N TYR A 70 -3.00 21.88 2.50
CA TYR A 70 -4.10 22.68 1.97
C TYR A 70 -4.23 22.55 0.44
N ASN A 71 -3.10 22.45 -0.27
CA ASN A 71 -3.11 22.26 -1.71
C ASN A 71 -3.64 20.88 -2.13
N LEU A 72 -3.41 19.84 -1.31
CA LEU A 72 -3.89 18.49 -1.56
C LEU A 72 -5.37 18.32 -1.16
N GLU A 73 -5.83 19.03 -0.14
CA GLU A 73 -7.25 19.01 0.28
C GLU A 73 -8.17 19.72 -0.73
N ARG A 74 -7.67 20.78 -1.38
CA ARG A 74 -8.46 21.59 -2.33
C ARG A 74 -8.61 20.93 -3.72
N ARG A 75 -7.97 19.80 -3.99
CA ARG A 75 -7.96 19.12 -5.30
C ARG A 75 -8.78 17.83 -5.28
#